data_AF-A0A7J3LLQ4-F1
#
_entry.id   AF-A0A7J3LLQ4-F1
#
_cell.length_a   1.000
_cell.length_b   1.000
_cell.length_c   1.000
_cell.angle_alpha   90.00
_cell.angle_beta   90.00
_cell.angle_gamma   90.00
#
_symmetry.space_group_name_H-M   'P 1'
#
loop_
_entity.id
_entity.type
_entity.pdbx_description
1 polymer ?
#
loop_
_entity_poly.entity_id
_entity_poly.type
_entity_poly.pdbx_seq_one_letter_code
_entity_poly.pdbx_strand_id
1 'polypeptide(L)'
;METLELSVFIIVAIIAGAALILVLTSVDFTEIWGSYADHYKDREASQYSIGIDSLAEEVVQRWKECRLGLDDRNFSVYVKDDATITREQLVAELQRIDSCEEIDCKNNTGKLIVMQNIQAPKIIYIKCYNESLIIG
;
A
#
# COMPACT_ATOMS: atom_id res chain seq x y z
N MET A 1 -36.82 -0.63 45.75
CA MET A 1 -36.19 -1.74 45.02
C MET A 1 -35.71 -2.71 46.08
N GLU A 2 -36.35 -3.86 46.18
CA GLU A 2 -36.13 -4.79 47.29
C GLU A 2 -34.75 -5.45 47.15
N THR A 3 -34.04 -5.62 48.27
CA THR A 3 -32.64 -6.04 48.37
C THR A 3 -32.31 -7.32 47.58
N LEU A 4 -33.32 -8.14 47.29
CA LEU A 4 -33.24 -9.33 46.44
C LEU A 4 -32.92 -8.99 44.98
N GLU A 5 -33.54 -7.98 44.40
CA GLU A 5 -33.33 -7.60 42.99
C GLU A 5 -31.89 -7.14 42.77
N LEU A 6 -31.36 -6.33 43.68
CA LEU A 6 -29.97 -5.85 43.64
C LEU A 6 -28.97 -7.01 43.65
N SER A 7 -29.20 -8.03 44.48
CA SER A 7 -28.32 -9.19 44.58
C SER A 7 -28.29 -10.02 43.29
N VAL A 8 -29.43 -10.17 42.60
CA VAL A 8 -29.52 -10.88 41.32
C VAL A 8 -28.78 -10.12 40.23
N PHE A 9 -28.94 -8.79 40.15
CA PHE A 9 -28.23 -7.97 39.17
C PHE A 9 -26.70 -8.05 39.32
N ILE A 10 -26.20 -8.04 40.56
CA ILE A 10 -24.76 -8.14 40.83
C ILE A 10 -24.21 -9.50 40.37
N ILE A 11 -24.92 -10.60 40.66
CA ILE A 11 -24.48 -11.95 40.26
C ILE A 11 -24.44 -12.08 38.73
N VAL A 12 -25.47 -11.59 38.04
CA VAL A 12 -25.51 -11.61 36.56
C VAL A 12 -24.38 -10.78 35.95
N ALA A 13 -24.10 -9.60 36.52
CA ALA A 13 -23.00 -8.75 36.06
C ALA A 13 -21.62 -9.41 36.24
N ILE A 14 -21.41 -10.12 37.35
CA ILE A 14 -20.15 -10.85 37.61
C ILE A 14 -19.98 -12.00 36.60
N ILE A 15 -21.04 -12.76 36.32
CA ILE A 15 -21.00 -13.87 35.35
C ILE A 15 -20.71 -13.33 33.94
N ALA A 16 -21.38 -12.25 33.54
CA ALA A 16 -21.16 -11.62 32.23
C ALA A 16 -19.72 -11.08 32.10
N GLY A 17 -19.19 -10.46 33.16
CA GLY A 17 -17.81 -9.97 33.20
C GLY A 17 -16.78 -11.10 33.11
N ALA A 18 -17.00 -12.19 33.84
CA ALA A 18 -16.12 -13.36 33.80
C ALA A 18 -16.12 -14.03 32.41
N ALA A 19 -17.28 -14.15 31.76
CA ALA A 19 -17.39 -14.70 30.41
C ALA A 19 -16.66 -13.82 29.37
N LEU A 20 -16.77 -12.50 29.48
CA LEU A 20 -16.07 -11.56 28.59
C LEU A 20 -14.55 -11.67 28.73
N ILE A 21 -14.05 -11.75 29.97
CA ILE A 21 -12.62 -11.95 30.24
C ILE A 21 -12.15 -13.28 29.66
N LEU A 22 -12.92 -14.36 29.85
CA LEU A 22 -12.58 -15.68 29.31
C LEU A 22 -12.44 -15.65 27.79
N VAL A 23 -13.38 -15.02 27.08
CA VAL A 23 -13.30 -14.82 25.63
C VAL A 23 -12.05 -14.03 25.25
N LEU A 24 -11.80 -12.88 25.90
CA LEU A 24 -10.64 -12.04 25.61
C LEU A 24 -9.30 -12.74 25.88
N THR A 25 -9.24 -13.62 26.88
CA THR A 25 -8.03 -14.39 27.21
C THR A 25 -7.85 -15.67 26.38
N SER A 26 -8.95 -16.23 25.84
CA SER A 26 -8.91 -17.41 24.97
C SER A 26 -8.55 -17.09 23.52
N VAL A 27 -8.67 -15.83 23.12
CA VAL A 27 -8.30 -15.35 21.80
C VAL A 27 -6.85 -14.89 21.87
N ASP A 28 -5.94 -15.68 21.31
CA ASP A 28 -4.54 -15.27 21.14
C ASP A 28 -4.48 -14.23 20.02
N PHE A 29 -4.79 -12.98 20.38
CA PHE A 29 -4.79 -11.86 19.43
C PHE A 29 -3.43 -11.73 18.72
N THR A 30 -2.34 -12.17 19.34
CA THR A 30 -1.00 -12.19 18.75
C THR A 30 -0.93 -13.04 17.48
N GLU A 31 -1.59 -14.20 17.47
CA GLU A 31 -1.62 -15.11 16.32
C GLU A 31 -2.54 -14.58 15.22
N ILE A 32 -3.63 -13.91 15.59
CA ILE A 32 -4.54 -13.26 14.65
C ILE A 32 -3.86 -12.06 13.98
N TRP A 33 -3.22 -11.17 14.73
CA TRP A 33 -2.55 -9.99 14.16
C TRP A 33 -1.25 -10.35 13.42
N GLY A 34 -0.49 -11.35 13.89
CA GLY A 34 0.69 -11.88 13.19
C GLY A 34 0.31 -12.55 11.86
N SER A 35 -0.74 -13.36 11.86
CA SER A 35 -1.28 -13.99 10.64
C SER A 35 -1.84 -12.95 9.68
N TYR A 36 -2.56 -11.92 10.13
CA TYR A 36 -3.02 -10.86 9.24
C TYR A 36 -1.85 -10.03 8.67
N ALA A 37 -0.86 -9.65 9.48
CA ALA A 37 0.31 -8.92 8.98
C ALA A 37 1.08 -9.72 7.91
N ASP A 38 1.28 -11.01 8.12
CA ASP A 38 1.96 -11.89 7.15
C ASP A 38 1.06 -12.21 5.94
N HIS A 39 -0.26 -12.36 6.12
CA HIS A 39 -1.20 -12.66 5.03
C HIS A 39 -1.35 -11.49 4.04
N TYR A 40 -1.23 -10.24 4.51
CA TYR A 40 -1.25 -9.06 3.64
C TYR A 40 0.12 -8.76 3.01
N LYS A 41 1.20 -9.03 3.74
CA LYS A 41 2.57 -8.83 3.22
C LYS A 41 2.88 -9.74 2.04
N ASP A 42 2.36 -10.98 2.04
CA ASP A 42 2.63 -11.96 1.00
C ASP A 42 1.55 -12.02 -0.11
N ARG A 43 0.31 -11.58 0.14
CA ARG A 43 -0.74 -11.56 -0.91
C ARG A 43 -0.74 -10.31 -1.79
N GLU A 44 -0.44 -9.12 -1.27
CA GLU A 44 -0.28 -7.94 -2.14
C GLU A 44 1.01 -8.02 -2.96
N ALA A 45 2.08 -8.60 -2.40
CA ALA A 45 3.34 -8.80 -3.12
C ALA A 45 3.28 -9.89 -4.21
N SER A 46 2.35 -10.85 -4.13
CA SER A 46 2.29 -12.00 -5.06
C SER A 46 1.32 -11.87 -6.22
N GLN A 47 0.40 -10.91 -6.24
CA GLN A 47 -0.55 -10.77 -7.36
C GLN A 47 -0.10 -9.79 -8.46
N TYR A 48 0.75 -8.80 -8.15
CA TYR A 48 1.31 -7.86 -9.13
C TYR A 48 2.80 -7.59 -8.85
N SER A 49 3.63 -8.57 -9.17
CA SER A 49 5.08 -8.41 -9.22
C SER A 49 5.53 -8.10 -10.65
N ILE A 50 6.22 -6.99 -10.87
CA ILE A 50 6.78 -6.64 -12.18
C ILE A 50 8.30 -6.77 -12.18
N GLY A 51 8.86 -7.02 -13.35
CA GLY A 51 10.30 -6.85 -13.57
C GLY A 51 10.65 -5.37 -13.72
N ILE A 52 11.94 -5.04 -13.56
CA ILE A 52 12.44 -3.66 -13.73
C ILE A 52 12.18 -3.14 -15.15
N ASP A 53 12.28 -4.03 -16.15
CA ASP A 53 12.06 -3.69 -17.57
C ASP A 53 10.62 -3.26 -17.87
N SER A 54 9.65 -3.68 -17.03
CA SER A 54 8.22 -3.35 -17.17
C SER A 54 7.80 -2.16 -16.32
N LEU A 55 8.70 -1.58 -15.53
CA LEU A 55 8.37 -0.50 -14.59
C LEU A 55 7.89 0.76 -15.30
N ALA A 56 8.50 1.13 -16.42
CA ALA A 56 8.10 2.31 -17.18
C ALA A 56 6.65 2.19 -17.70
N GLU A 57 6.29 1.02 -18.23
CA GLU A 57 4.93 0.73 -18.72
C GLU A 57 3.91 0.77 -17.59
N GLU A 58 4.24 0.19 -16.43
CA GLU A 58 3.38 0.22 -15.25
C GLU A 58 3.15 1.66 -14.78
N VAL A 59 4.20 2.49 -14.72
CA VAL A 59 4.11 3.90 -14.35
C VAL A 59 3.18 4.67 -15.30
N VAL A 60 3.29 4.45 -16.62
CA VAL A 60 2.39 5.05 -17.62
C VAL A 60 0.94 4.59 -17.41
N GLN A 61 0.73 3.30 -17.19
CA GLN A 61 -0.59 2.76 -16.96
C GLN A 61 -1.24 3.39 -15.71
N ARG A 62 -0.51 3.47 -14.59
CA ARG A 62 -1.02 4.11 -13.38
C ARG A 62 -1.29 5.59 -13.57
N TRP A 63 -0.45 6.29 -14.33
CA TRP A 63 -0.70 7.68 -14.69
C TRP A 63 -2.00 7.87 -15.48
N LYS A 64 -2.29 6.97 -16.45
CA LYS A 64 -3.57 6.95 -17.18
C LYS A 64 -4.75 6.65 -16.28
N GLU A 65 -4.60 5.71 -15.34
CA GLU A 65 -5.63 5.38 -14.34
C GLU A 65 -5.96 6.58 -13.42
N CYS A 66 -4.99 7.49 -13.21
CA CYS A 66 -5.19 8.76 -12.51
C CYS A 66 -5.76 9.89 -13.37
N ARG A 67 -6.22 9.57 -14.59
CA ARG A 67 -6.63 10.58 -15.58
C ARG A 67 -5.57 11.66 -15.79
N LEU A 68 -4.30 11.24 -15.84
CA LEU A 68 -3.14 12.11 -16.01
C LEU A 68 -2.97 13.14 -14.87
N GLY A 69 -3.19 12.70 -13.63
CA GLY A 69 -2.95 13.51 -12.43
C GLY A 69 -4.13 14.36 -11.97
N LEU A 70 -5.28 14.24 -12.64
CA LEU A 70 -6.53 14.88 -12.22
C LEU A 70 -7.18 14.18 -11.03
N ASP A 71 -6.96 12.86 -10.88
CA ASP A 71 -7.48 12.08 -9.78
C ASP A 71 -6.34 11.68 -8.82
N ASP A 72 -6.49 12.04 -7.55
CA ASP A 72 -5.57 11.61 -6.49
C ASP A 72 -5.75 10.11 -6.19
N ARG A 73 -4.71 9.30 -6.44
CA ARG A 73 -4.72 7.85 -6.21
C ARG A 73 -3.35 7.34 -5.79
N ASN A 74 -3.35 6.22 -5.07
CA ASN A 74 -2.14 5.51 -4.66
C ASN A 74 -2.19 4.08 -5.19
N PHE A 75 -1.06 3.60 -5.68
CA PHE A 75 -0.86 2.24 -6.12
C PHE A 75 0.39 1.67 -5.45
N SER A 76 0.34 0.37 -5.17
CA SER A 76 1.47 -0.38 -4.62
C SER A 76 1.91 -1.37 -5.69
N VAL A 77 3.18 -1.36 -6.05
CA VAL A 77 3.75 -2.25 -7.07
C VAL A 77 4.97 -2.93 -6.47
N TYR A 78 5.06 -4.25 -6.59
CA TYR A 78 6.26 -4.97 -6.13
C TYR A 78 7.24 -5.14 -7.29
N VAL A 79 8.44 -4.58 -7.14
CA VAL A 79 9.55 -4.80 -8.10
C VAL A 79 10.39 -5.95 -7.56
N LYS A 80 10.51 -7.02 -8.34
CA LYS A 80 11.15 -8.28 -7.90
C LYS A 80 12.64 -8.38 -8.25
N ASP A 81 13.13 -7.59 -9.19
CA ASP A 81 14.50 -7.68 -9.69
C ASP A 81 15.46 -6.91 -8.77
N ASP A 82 16.64 -7.48 -8.52
CA ASP A 82 17.70 -6.85 -7.72
C ASP A 82 18.41 -5.78 -8.54
N ALA A 83 18.00 -4.53 -8.35
CA ALA A 83 18.53 -3.38 -9.05
C ALA A 83 18.27 -2.08 -8.29
N THR A 84 19.12 -1.09 -8.54
CA THR A 84 18.84 0.29 -8.14
C THR A 84 18.19 1.01 -9.30
N ILE A 85 16.95 1.46 -9.11
CA ILE A 85 16.22 2.26 -10.08
C ILE A 85 16.43 3.73 -9.75
N THR A 86 16.98 4.48 -10.70
CA THR A 86 17.07 5.94 -10.60
C THR A 86 16.02 6.63 -11.45
N ARG A 87 15.73 7.90 -11.15
CA ARG A 87 14.83 8.73 -11.96
C ARG A 87 15.29 8.80 -13.42
N GLU A 88 16.59 8.91 -13.63
CA GLU A 88 17.19 9.02 -14.98
C GLU A 88 16.92 7.77 -15.81
N GLN A 89 17.05 6.58 -15.20
CA GLN A 89 16.75 5.32 -15.87
C GLN A 89 15.27 5.22 -16.24
N LEU A 90 14.37 5.56 -15.30
CA LEU A 90 12.94 5.55 -15.58
C LEU A 90 12.56 6.52 -16.71
N VAL A 91 13.10 7.74 -16.69
CA VAL A 91 12.84 8.74 -17.75
C VAL A 91 13.40 8.27 -19.10
N ALA A 92 14.59 7.66 -19.12
CA ALA A 92 15.16 7.10 -20.35
C ALA A 92 14.27 5.98 -20.93
N GLU A 93 13.73 5.11 -20.08
CA GLU A 93 12.79 4.07 -20.52
C GLU A 93 11.46 4.65 -20.99
N LEU A 94 10.90 5.66 -20.31
CA LEU A 94 9.70 6.38 -20.76
C LEU A 94 9.88 7.04 -22.13
N GLN A 95 11.08 7.56 -22.42
CA GLN A 95 11.44 8.09 -23.74
C GLN A 95 11.51 6.98 -24.79
N ARG A 96 12.05 5.82 -24.43
CA ARG A 96 12.16 4.65 -25.31
C ARG A 96 10.78 4.14 -25.76
N ILE A 97 9.78 4.18 -24.88
CA ILE A 97 8.39 3.74 -25.17
C ILE A 97 7.48 4.86 -25.69
N ASP A 98 8.05 5.99 -26.11
CA ASP A 98 7.33 7.15 -26.68
C ASP A 98 6.16 7.68 -25.82
N SER A 99 6.21 7.47 -24.49
CA SER A 99 5.15 7.89 -23.56
C SER A 99 5.44 9.26 -22.93
N CYS A 100 6.45 9.95 -23.46
CA CYS A 100 6.95 11.18 -22.86
C CYS A 100 6.14 12.43 -23.15
N GLU A 101 5.24 12.39 -24.14
CA GLU A 101 4.23 13.44 -24.30
C GLU A 101 3.11 13.31 -23.26
N GLU A 102 2.81 12.10 -22.80
CA GLU A 102 1.75 11.83 -21.82
C GLU A 102 2.16 12.17 -20.37
N ILE A 103 3.45 12.05 -20.07
CA ILE A 103 4.02 12.27 -18.71
C ILE A 103 4.93 13.51 -18.68
N ASP A 104 4.95 14.31 -19.74
CA ASP A 104 5.78 15.50 -19.92
C ASP A 104 7.26 15.30 -19.50
N CYS A 105 7.96 14.37 -20.17
CA CYS A 105 9.40 14.19 -19.94
C CYS A 105 10.25 15.32 -20.58
N LYS A 106 9.66 16.12 -21.49
CA LYS A 106 10.40 16.99 -22.44
C LYS A 106 11.17 18.12 -21.77
N ASN A 107 10.78 18.55 -20.57
CA ASN A 107 11.43 19.68 -19.92
C ASN A 107 12.63 19.33 -19.04
N ASN A 108 13.04 18.07 -18.89
CA ASN A 108 14.13 17.61 -18.02
C ASN A 108 14.00 18.03 -16.53
N THR A 109 12.99 18.82 -16.20
CA THR A 109 12.68 19.29 -14.85
C THR A 109 11.90 18.25 -14.08
N GLY A 110 11.24 17.29 -14.75
CA GLY A 110 10.43 16.23 -14.12
C GLY A 110 9.62 16.73 -12.93
N LYS A 111 9.05 17.94 -13.03
CA LYS A 111 8.27 18.51 -11.92
C LYS A 111 7.07 17.64 -11.57
N LEU A 112 6.60 16.86 -12.55
CA LEU A 112 5.62 15.81 -12.35
C LEU A 112 6.22 14.57 -11.68
N ILE A 113 7.33 14.01 -12.15
CA ILE A 113 7.89 12.76 -11.60
C ILE A 113 8.86 13.04 -10.45
N VAL A 114 8.35 12.90 -9.23
CA VAL A 114 9.15 12.99 -7.99
C VAL A 114 9.54 11.59 -7.55
N MET A 115 10.82 11.24 -7.71
CA MET A 115 11.32 9.90 -7.39
C MET A 115 12.68 9.97 -6.68
N GLN A 116 12.85 9.16 -5.64
CA GLN A 116 14.16 8.88 -5.04
C GLN A 116 14.74 7.59 -5.61
N ASN A 117 16.04 7.36 -5.42
CA ASN A 117 16.64 6.08 -5.81
C ASN A 117 15.99 4.93 -5.03
N ILE A 118 15.47 3.95 -5.75
CA ILE A 118 14.80 2.79 -5.18
C ILE A 118 15.73 1.59 -5.29
N GLN A 119 16.03 0.97 -4.16
CA GLN A 119 16.70 -0.33 -4.12
C GLN A 119 15.63 -1.42 -4.11
N ALA A 120 15.55 -2.16 -5.20
CA ALA A 120 14.72 -3.36 -5.34
C ALA A 120 15.54 -4.61 -4.93
N PRO A 121 14.92 -5.75 -4.56
CA PRO A 121 13.47 -6.00 -4.55
C PRO A 121 12.75 -5.25 -3.42
N LYS A 122 11.67 -4.53 -3.77
CA LYS A 122 10.90 -3.71 -2.82
C LYS A 122 9.51 -3.39 -3.37
N ILE A 123 8.55 -3.18 -2.47
CA ILE A 123 7.28 -2.54 -2.80
C ILE A 123 7.54 -1.04 -2.99
N ILE A 124 7.17 -0.53 -4.16
CA ILE A 124 7.17 0.89 -4.50
C ILE A 124 5.75 1.41 -4.47
N TYR A 125 5.60 2.66 -4.04
CA TYR A 125 4.32 3.37 -4.06
C TYR A 125 4.33 4.37 -5.20
N ILE A 126 3.34 4.25 -6.09
CA ILE A 126 3.09 5.20 -7.15
C ILE A 126 1.89 6.04 -6.72
N LYS A 127 2.11 7.32 -6.48
CA LYS A 127 1.09 8.26 -6.03
C LYS A 127 0.87 9.36 -7.06
N CYS A 128 -0.37 9.49 -7.50
CA CYS A 128 -0.84 10.65 -8.25
C CYS A 128 -1.36 11.68 -7.25
N TYR A 129 -0.81 12.89 -7.29
CA TYR A 129 -1.21 13.97 -6.40
C TYR A 129 -1.01 15.32 -7.06
N ASN A 130 -2.08 16.11 -7.16
CA ASN A 130 -2.02 17.50 -7.64
C ASN A 130 -1.21 17.62 -8.94
N GLU A 131 -1.63 16.89 -9.98
CA GLU A 131 -0.96 16.84 -11.28
C GLU A 131 0.49 16.34 -11.23
N SER A 132 0.90 15.64 -10.17
CA SER A 132 2.25 15.09 -10.02
C SER A 132 2.22 13.59 -9.78
N LEU A 133 3.28 12.89 -10.17
CA LEU A 133 3.52 11.46 -10.02
C LEU A 133 4.70 11.23 -9.07
N ILE A 134 4.43 10.70 -7.89
CA ILE A 134 5.43 10.48 -6.84
C ILE A 134 5.71 8.97 -6.75
N ILE A 135 6.99 8.58 -6.76
CA ILE A 135 7.43 7.18 -6.73
C ILE A 135 8.46 6.98 -5.60
N GLY A 136 8.22 6.05 -4.65
CA GLY A 136 9.13 5.79 -3.51
C GLY A 136 8.91 4.47 -2.77
#